data_AF-A0A7C3PJL5-F1
#
_entry.id   AF-A0A7C3PJL5-F1
#
_cell.length_a   1.000
_cell.length_b   1.000
_cell.length_c   1.000
_cell.angle_alpha   90.00
_cell.angle_beta   90.00
_cell.angle_gamma   90.00
#
_symmetry.space_group_name_H-M   'P 1'
#
loop_
_entity.id
_entity.type
_entity.pdbx_description
1 polymer ?
#
loop_
_entity_poly.entity_id
_entity_poly.type
_entity_poly.pdbx_seq_one_letter_code
_entity_poly.pdbx_strand_id
1 'polypeptide(L)'
;MSNESGPDKPKIIIDSDWKSQAQAEKEKLAEAEAKTAGGTRAGGAAGGAGGAGGLPPADFHTLVGMLATQAVMYLGGVMDKRTGHAIFDPEYAYHMIGLLGVLEEKTRGNLSKDEADDLTAVLHELRARYVELAQAVAKSGGLEGGGRAAAGAASVQL
;
A
#
# COMPACT_ATOMS: atom_id res chain seq x y z
N MET A 1 24.36 18.56 -71.76
CA MET A 1 24.25 17.32 -70.96
C MET A 1 25.59 17.03 -70.31
N SER A 2 25.64 17.02 -68.98
CA SER A 2 26.32 16.01 -68.14
C SER A 2 26.20 16.45 -66.68
N ASN A 3 25.52 15.60 -65.91
CA ASN A 3 25.17 15.71 -64.49
C ASN A 3 26.11 14.81 -63.65
N GLU A 4 26.02 14.91 -62.32
CA GLU A 4 26.70 14.18 -61.23
C GLU A 4 28.02 14.81 -60.74
N SER A 5 28.18 15.19 -59.48
CA SER A 5 27.98 14.33 -58.29
C SER A 5 27.57 15.14 -57.04
N GLY A 6 26.75 14.52 -56.19
CA GLY A 6 25.96 15.14 -55.10
C GLY A 6 26.67 15.50 -53.77
N PRO A 7 25.90 15.92 -52.75
CA PRO A 7 26.36 16.77 -51.64
C PRO A 7 26.96 15.99 -50.45
N ASP A 8 27.91 16.65 -49.78
CA ASP A 8 28.53 16.27 -48.50
C ASP A 8 27.49 16.00 -47.39
N LYS A 9 27.60 14.85 -46.72
CA LYS A 9 26.80 14.52 -45.53
C LYS A 9 27.56 14.88 -44.24
N PRO A 10 26.93 15.55 -43.25
CA PRO A 10 27.58 15.89 -41.98
C PRO A 10 27.83 14.64 -41.10
N LYS A 11 29.07 14.46 -40.63
CA LYS A 11 29.49 13.40 -39.70
C LYS A 11 28.93 13.68 -38.30
N ILE A 12 27.91 12.91 -37.93
CA ILE A 12 27.35 12.85 -36.59
C ILE A 12 28.33 12.09 -35.68
N ILE A 13 28.97 12.79 -34.74
CA ILE A 13 29.80 12.21 -33.68
C ILE A 13 28.87 11.85 -32.51
N ILE A 14 28.20 10.70 -32.60
CA ILE A 14 27.37 10.16 -31.51
C ILE A 14 27.71 8.68 -31.37
N ASP A 15 28.73 8.35 -30.57
CA ASP A 15 28.88 6.95 -30.12
C ASP A 15 29.73 6.73 -28.86
N SER A 16 30.27 7.78 -28.23
CA SER A 16 31.14 7.63 -27.05
C SER A 16 30.48 8.06 -25.73
N ASP A 17 29.65 9.09 -25.73
CA ASP A 17 29.12 9.64 -24.48
C ASP A 17 27.95 8.82 -23.90
N TRP A 18 27.17 8.12 -24.75
CA TRP A 18 26.04 7.30 -24.28
C TRP A 18 26.49 5.95 -23.69
N LYS A 19 27.53 5.33 -24.24
CA LYS A 19 28.09 4.06 -23.73
C LYS A 19 28.69 4.21 -22.34
N SER A 20 29.41 5.31 -22.09
CA SER A 20 29.95 5.61 -20.75
C SER A 20 28.86 5.86 -19.72
N GLN A 21 27.76 6.53 -20.09
CA GLN A 21 26.63 6.73 -19.18
C GLN A 21 25.88 5.43 -18.86
N ALA A 22 25.67 4.56 -19.87
CA ALA A 22 25.04 3.26 -19.66
C ALA A 22 25.88 2.35 -18.73
N GLN A 23 27.21 2.41 -18.84
CA GLN A 23 28.11 1.63 -17.99
C GLN A 23 28.14 2.18 -16.54
N ALA A 24 28.20 3.50 -16.39
CA ALA A 24 28.18 4.16 -15.08
C ALA A 24 26.86 3.95 -14.33
N GLU A 25 25.72 3.94 -15.04
CA GLU A 25 24.44 3.57 -14.42
C GLU A 25 24.41 2.10 -14.00
N LYS A 26 24.88 1.18 -14.87
CA LYS A 26 24.89 -0.25 -14.58
C LYS A 26 25.76 -0.59 -13.37
N GLU A 27 26.90 0.07 -13.22
CA GLU A 27 27.80 -0.13 -12.07
C GLU A 27 27.23 0.48 -10.78
N LYS A 28 26.59 1.65 -10.88
CA LYS A 28 25.91 2.29 -9.75
C LYS A 28 24.69 1.50 -9.27
N LEU A 29 23.96 0.87 -10.18
CA LEU A 29 22.87 -0.07 -9.88
C LEU A 29 23.42 -1.34 -9.22
N ALA A 30 24.51 -1.92 -9.72
CA ALA A 30 25.15 -3.09 -9.11
C ALA A 30 25.69 -2.81 -7.69
N GLU A 31 26.24 -1.63 -7.44
CA GLU A 31 26.66 -1.21 -6.09
C GLU A 31 25.46 -0.99 -5.15
N ALA A 32 24.33 -0.51 -5.67
CA ALA A 32 23.09 -0.36 -4.90
C ALA A 32 22.50 -1.74 -4.55
N GLU A 33 22.53 -2.69 -5.48
CA GLU A 33 22.09 -4.08 -5.27
C GLU A 33 23.00 -4.87 -4.32
N ALA A 34 24.32 -4.63 -4.37
CA ALA A 34 25.25 -5.23 -3.41
C ALA A 34 25.06 -4.72 -1.98
N LYS A 35 24.59 -3.47 -1.82
CA LYS A 35 24.30 -2.87 -0.50
C LYS A 35 22.97 -3.35 0.08
N THR A 36 22.01 -3.79 -0.73
CA THR A 36 20.71 -4.32 -0.26
C THR A 36 20.76 -5.82 0.07
N ALA A 37 21.72 -6.57 -0.48
CA ALA A 37 21.89 -8.01 -0.22
C ALA A 37 22.29 -8.39 1.23
N GLY A 38 22.67 -7.43 2.08
CA GLY A 38 23.09 -7.66 3.47
C GLY A 38 21.95 -7.75 4.50
N GLY A 39 20.70 -7.50 4.11
CA GLY A 39 19.55 -7.35 5.01
C GLY A 39 18.67 -8.60 5.18
N THR A 40 19.24 -9.81 5.18
CA THR A 40 18.46 -11.02 5.53
C THR A 40 18.91 -11.57 6.87
N ARG A 41 18.26 -11.11 7.95
CA ARG A 41 18.14 -11.88 9.19
C ARG A 41 16.68 -11.82 9.67
N ALA A 42 16.22 -12.99 10.05
CA ALA A 42 14.86 -13.38 10.35
C ALA A 42 14.13 -12.51 11.39
N GLY A 43 12.83 -12.36 11.15
CA GLY A 43 11.76 -12.63 12.12
C GLY A 43 11.66 -11.74 13.36
N GLY A 44 10.54 -11.01 13.45
CA GLY A 44 9.95 -10.68 14.74
C GLY A 44 9.50 -9.24 14.93
N ALA A 45 8.18 -9.10 15.10
CA ALA A 45 7.47 -8.07 15.85
C ALA A 45 7.47 -6.63 15.33
N ALA A 46 6.25 -6.16 15.09
CA ALA A 46 5.89 -4.75 15.10
C ALA A 46 6.44 -4.06 16.38
N GLY A 47 7.16 -2.95 16.19
CA GLY A 47 7.48 -2.00 17.26
C GLY A 47 8.89 -1.42 17.15
N GLY A 48 9.00 -0.21 16.60
CA GLY A 48 10.23 0.58 16.73
C GLY A 48 10.39 1.67 15.68
N ALA A 49 9.95 2.88 16.01
CA ALA A 49 10.42 4.07 15.31
C ALA A 49 11.93 4.23 15.51
N GLY A 50 12.66 4.52 14.43
CA GLY A 50 13.97 5.16 14.50
C GLY A 50 15.19 4.25 14.39
N GLY A 51 15.37 3.60 13.24
CA GLY A 51 16.66 3.10 12.79
C GLY A 51 16.83 3.44 11.32
N ALA A 52 17.81 4.28 10.98
CA ALA A 52 18.12 4.61 9.60
C ALA A 52 18.55 3.35 8.84
N GLY A 53 17.84 2.97 7.78
CA GLY A 53 18.32 1.97 6.82
C GLY A 53 17.24 1.11 6.18
N GLY A 54 16.67 1.60 5.06
CA GLY A 54 15.87 0.82 4.11
C GLY A 54 14.45 0.47 4.55
N LEU A 55 13.51 0.46 3.60
CA LEU A 55 12.22 -0.20 3.81
C LEU A 55 12.47 -1.71 3.99
N PRO A 56 11.72 -2.39 4.88
CA PRO A 56 11.80 -3.84 4.99
C PRO A 56 11.52 -4.49 3.62
N PRO A 57 12.08 -5.69 3.35
CA PRO A 57 11.77 -6.41 2.12
C PRO A 57 10.27 -6.63 2.02
N ALA A 58 9.72 -6.42 0.81
CA ALA A 58 8.31 -6.66 0.58
C ALA A 58 8.03 -8.17 0.60
N ASP A 59 7.06 -8.58 1.42
CA ASP A 59 6.59 -9.95 1.51
C ASP A 59 5.04 -10.00 1.53
N PHE A 60 4.50 -11.19 1.27
CA PHE A 60 3.06 -11.40 1.16
C PHE A 60 2.31 -11.11 2.47
N HIS A 61 2.84 -11.53 3.61
CA HIS A 61 2.21 -11.29 4.92
C HIS A 61 2.17 -9.80 5.25
N THR A 62 3.24 -9.05 4.93
CA THR A 62 3.27 -7.59 5.10
C THR A 62 2.22 -6.91 4.22
N LEU A 63 2.02 -7.36 2.97
CA LEU A 63 0.98 -6.83 2.08
C LEU A 63 -0.43 -7.10 2.64
N VAL A 64 -0.71 -8.35 3.04
CA VAL A 64 -2.00 -8.74 3.64
C VAL A 64 -2.25 -7.96 4.93
N GLY A 65 -1.25 -7.87 5.81
CA GLY A 65 -1.33 -7.14 7.06
C GLY A 65 -1.59 -5.64 6.87
N MET A 66 -1.00 -5.03 5.85
CA MET A 66 -1.25 -3.63 5.50
C MET A 66 -2.72 -3.42 5.12
N LEU A 67 -3.27 -4.24 4.21
CA LEU A 67 -4.67 -4.14 3.79
C LEU A 67 -5.64 -4.45 4.95
N ALA A 68 -5.33 -5.46 5.76
CA ALA A 68 -6.12 -5.83 6.93
C ALA A 68 -6.14 -4.69 7.98
N THR A 69 -4.99 -4.05 8.22
CA THR A 69 -4.90 -2.91 9.13
C THR A 69 -5.76 -1.75 8.66
N GLN A 70 -5.78 -1.45 7.35
CA GLN A 70 -6.66 -0.43 6.79
C GLN A 70 -8.14 -0.81 7.00
N ALA A 71 -8.52 -2.07 6.72
CA ALA A 71 -9.89 -2.53 6.97
C ALA A 71 -10.30 -2.36 8.44
N VAL A 72 -9.47 -2.79 9.39
CA VAL A 72 -9.73 -2.63 10.83
C VAL A 72 -9.80 -1.16 11.23
N MET A 73 -8.92 -0.32 10.68
CA MET A 73 -8.92 1.12 10.94
C MET A 73 -10.27 1.74 10.56
N TYR A 74 -10.77 1.47 9.35
CA TYR A 74 -12.06 1.98 8.87
C TYR A 74 -13.28 1.35 9.56
N LEU A 75 -13.11 0.21 10.23
CA LEU A 75 -14.14 -0.37 11.11
C LEU A 75 -14.15 0.26 12.52
N GLY A 76 -13.37 1.32 12.76
CA GLY A 76 -13.26 1.96 14.08
C GLY A 76 -12.37 1.20 15.06
N GLY A 77 -11.60 0.20 14.59
CA GLY A 77 -10.70 -0.59 15.44
C GLY A 77 -9.42 0.14 15.86
N VAL A 78 -9.14 1.31 15.28
CA VAL A 78 -7.98 2.15 15.61
C VAL A 78 -8.41 3.61 15.75
N MET A 79 -8.02 4.26 16.85
CA MET A 79 -8.20 5.71 17.02
C MET A 79 -7.14 6.47 16.24
N ASP A 80 -7.56 7.47 15.46
CA ASP A 80 -6.64 8.40 14.82
C ASP A 80 -5.90 9.21 15.89
N LYS A 81 -4.58 9.04 15.98
CA LYS A 81 -3.74 9.72 16.97
C LYS A 81 -3.71 11.25 16.79
N ARG A 82 -4.05 11.74 15.59
CA ARG A 82 -4.04 13.17 15.27
C ARG A 82 -5.34 13.85 15.65
N THR A 83 -6.48 13.19 15.45
CA THR A 83 -7.81 13.75 15.71
C THR A 83 -8.43 13.28 17.01
N GLY A 84 -7.94 12.16 17.58
CA GLY A 84 -8.51 11.53 18.77
C GLY A 84 -9.81 10.76 18.50
N HIS A 85 -10.25 10.67 17.24
CA HIS A 85 -11.49 10.01 16.86
C HIS A 85 -11.22 8.66 16.18
N ALA A 86 -12.09 7.67 16.45
CA ALA A 86 -12.10 6.44 15.68
C ALA A 86 -12.58 6.76 14.26
N ILE A 87 -11.84 6.28 13.25
CA ILE A 87 -12.26 6.39 11.85
C ILE A 87 -13.30 5.28 11.63
N PHE A 88 -14.55 5.64 11.36
CA PHE A 88 -15.59 4.68 11.04
C PHE A 88 -16.17 4.98 9.66
N ASP A 89 -15.77 4.18 8.68
CA ASP A 89 -16.25 4.23 7.31
C ASP A 89 -16.42 2.80 6.78
N PRO A 90 -17.64 2.23 6.91
CA PRO A 90 -17.88 0.85 6.50
C PRO A 90 -17.74 0.65 4.98
N GLU A 91 -17.94 1.68 4.15
CA GLU A 91 -17.78 1.54 2.69
C GLU A 91 -16.30 1.33 2.34
N TYR A 92 -15.41 2.11 2.95
CA TYR A 92 -13.96 1.92 2.76
C TYR A 92 -13.47 0.60 3.37
N ALA A 93 -13.99 0.19 4.53
CA ALA A 93 -13.69 -1.12 5.09
C ALA A 93 -14.10 -2.25 4.14
N TYR A 94 -15.30 -2.18 3.56
CA TYR A 94 -15.78 -3.15 2.58
C TYR A 94 -14.85 -3.21 1.35
N HIS A 95 -14.40 -2.05 0.86
CA HIS A 95 -13.46 -2.01 -0.26
C HIS A 95 -12.14 -2.71 0.08
N MET A 96 -11.55 -2.47 1.26
CA MET A 96 -10.31 -3.13 1.68
C MET A 96 -10.46 -4.65 1.80
N ILE A 97 -11.58 -5.12 2.38
CA ILE A 97 -11.92 -6.55 2.45
C ILE A 97 -12.07 -7.14 1.04
N GLY A 98 -12.70 -6.39 0.13
CA GLY A 98 -12.82 -6.76 -1.28
C GLY A 98 -11.46 -6.92 -1.96
N LEU A 99 -10.50 -6.02 -1.71
CA LEU A 99 -9.15 -6.12 -2.26
C LEU A 99 -8.42 -7.37 -1.77
N LEU A 100 -8.58 -7.75 -0.49
CA LEU A 100 -8.06 -9.02 0.03
C LEU A 100 -8.70 -10.23 -0.67
N GLY A 101 -9.99 -10.17 -0.99
CA GLY A 101 -10.68 -11.20 -1.76
C GLY A 101 -10.15 -11.30 -3.20
N VAL A 102 -9.90 -10.18 -3.86
CA VAL A 102 -9.27 -10.17 -5.18
C VAL A 102 -7.86 -10.76 -5.11
N LEU A 103 -7.11 -10.46 -4.05
CA LEU A 103 -5.79 -11.04 -3.83
C LEU A 103 -5.88 -12.56 -3.73
N GLU A 104 -6.77 -13.10 -2.89
CA GLU A 104 -7.04 -14.54 -2.75
C GLU A 104 -7.36 -15.21 -4.09
N GLU A 105 -8.21 -14.60 -4.91
CA GLU A 105 -8.57 -15.14 -6.23
C GLU A 105 -7.39 -15.12 -7.21
N LYS A 106 -6.62 -14.03 -7.23
CA LYS A 106 -5.54 -13.84 -8.20
C LYS A 106 -4.26 -14.59 -7.83
N THR A 107 -4.05 -14.92 -6.57
CA THR A 107 -2.87 -15.68 -6.11
C THR A 107 -3.14 -17.16 -5.89
N ARG A 108 -4.37 -17.63 -6.15
CA ARG A 108 -4.76 -19.04 -5.99
C ARG A 108 -3.81 -19.98 -6.76
N GLY A 109 -3.30 -20.99 -6.06
CA GLY A 109 -2.34 -21.95 -6.61
C GLY A 109 -0.89 -21.47 -6.61
N ASN A 110 -0.64 -20.20 -6.27
CA ASN A 110 0.71 -19.64 -6.07
C ASN A 110 1.05 -19.40 -4.59
N LEU A 111 0.08 -19.57 -3.68
CA LEU A 111 0.29 -19.45 -2.24
C LEU A 111 0.82 -20.75 -1.66
N SER A 112 1.72 -20.63 -0.69
CA SER A 112 2.00 -21.71 0.25
C SER A 112 0.77 -22.01 1.10
N LYS A 113 0.75 -23.18 1.76
CA LYS A 113 -0.36 -23.56 2.63
C LYS A 113 -0.58 -22.54 3.75
N ASP A 114 0.51 -22.07 4.37
CA ASP A 114 0.45 -21.14 5.48
C ASP A 114 -0.08 -19.76 5.03
N GLU A 115 0.38 -19.26 3.87
CA GLU A 115 -0.14 -18.01 3.30
C GLU A 115 -1.63 -18.08 2.93
N ALA A 116 -2.07 -19.23 2.39
CA ALA A 116 -3.46 -19.44 2.03
C ALA A 116 -4.36 -19.52 3.29
N ASP A 117 -3.92 -20.26 4.31
CA ASP A 117 -4.63 -20.39 5.57
C ASP A 117 -4.72 -19.03 6.30
N ASP A 118 -3.62 -18.28 6.35
CA ASP A 118 -3.56 -16.96 6.97
C ASP A 118 -4.48 -15.96 6.26
N LEU A 119 -4.43 -15.88 4.92
CA LEU A 119 -5.31 -14.99 4.16
C LEU A 119 -6.79 -15.36 4.38
N THR A 120 -7.10 -16.65 4.38
CA THR A 120 -8.46 -17.15 4.62
C THR A 120 -8.95 -16.74 6.01
N ALA A 121 -8.11 -16.92 7.03
CA ALA A 121 -8.42 -16.55 8.41
C ALA A 121 -8.68 -15.05 8.55
N VAL A 122 -7.80 -14.21 7.98
CA VAL A 122 -7.95 -12.75 7.97
C VAL A 122 -9.24 -12.33 7.27
N LEU A 123 -9.55 -12.89 6.09
CA LEU A 123 -10.78 -12.59 5.37
C LEU A 123 -12.02 -12.98 6.16
N HIS A 124 -12.03 -14.16 6.78
CA HIS A 124 -13.14 -14.62 7.60
C HIS A 124 -13.38 -13.68 8.79
N GLU A 125 -12.33 -13.34 9.52
CA GLU A 125 -12.42 -12.44 10.67
C GLU A 125 -12.94 -11.05 10.29
N LEU A 126 -12.39 -10.44 9.24
CA LEU A 126 -12.80 -9.10 8.81
C LEU A 126 -14.25 -9.07 8.33
N ARG A 127 -14.69 -10.09 7.58
CA ARG A 127 -16.08 -10.21 7.12
C ARG A 127 -17.04 -10.38 8.29
N ALA A 128 -16.69 -11.20 9.29
CA ALA A 128 -17.50 -11.37 10.50
C ALA A 128 -17.65 -10.05 11.25
N ARG A 129 -16.53 -9.36 11.54
CA ARG A 129 -16.53 -8.05 12.19
C ARG A 129 -17.35 -7.00 11.43
N TYR A 130 -17.23 -6.97 10.11
CA TYR A 130 -18.00 -6.07 9.26
C TYR A 130 -19.51 -6.30 9.41
N VAL A 131 -19.96 -7.57 9.34
CA VAL A 131 -21.38 -7.91 9.48
C VAL A 131 -21.90 -7.58 10.87
N GLU A 132 -21.14 -7.88 11.93
CA GLU A 132 -21.51 -7.54 13.31
C GLU A 132 -21.71 -6.03 13.49
N LEU A 133 -20.78 -5.23 12.98
CA LEU A 133 -20.87 -3.76 13.06
C LEU A 133 -22.01 -3.21 12.20
N ALA A 134 -22.20 -3.73 10.98
CA ALA A 134 -23.31 -3.34 10.12
C ALA A 134 -24.67 -3.62 10.78
N GLN A 135 -24.81 -4.77 11.45
CA GLN A 135 -26.01 -5.11 12.22
C GLN A 135 -26.19 -4.20 13.44
N ALA A 136 -25.11 -3.89 14.16
CA ALA A 136 -25.14 -2.98 15.31
C ALA A 136 -25.62 -1.58 14.89
N VAL A 137 -25.07 -1.04 13.79
CA VAL A 137 -25.47 0.25 13.20
C VAL A 137 -26.92 0.23 12.74
N ALA A 138 -27.37 -0.85 12.10
CA ALA A 138 -28.78 -0.98 11.69
C ALA A 138 -29.73 -1.00 12.91
N LYS A 139 -29.31 -1.65 14.01
CA LYS A 139 -30.09 -1.72 15.26
C LYS A 139 -30.10 -0.38 16.02
N SER A 140 -29.01 0.38 16.01
CA SER A 140 -28.94 1.70 16.65
C SER A 140 -29.56 2.81 15.78
N GLY A 141 -29.41 2.74 14.47
CA GLY A 141 -29.99 3.66 13.49
C GLY A 141 -31.52 3.56 13.37
N GLY A 142 -32.13 2.50 13.91
CA GLY A 142 -33.57 2.36 14.07
C GLY A 142 -34.19 3.22 15.18
N LEU A 143 -33.38 3.93 15.99
CA LEU A 143 -33.86 4.77 17.11
C LEU A 143 -33.56 6.27 16.97
N GLU A 144 -32.80 6.72 15.97
CA GLU A 144 -32.47 8.14 15.75
C GLU A 144 -33.01 8.69 14.42
N GLY A 145 -34.30 8.48 14.18
CA GLY A 145 -35.07 9.31 13.25
C GLY A 145 -35.57 10.59 13.94
N GLY A 146 -34.67 11.52 14.30
CA GLY A 146 -35.10 12.80 14.88
C GLY A 146 -33.96 13.69 15.39
N GLY A 147 -33.27 14.41 14.50
CA GLY A 147 -32.25 15.36 14.96
C GLY A 147 -31.46 16.10 13.88
N ARG A 148 -32.12 16.76 12.92
CA ARG A 148 -31.50 17.91 12.25
C ARG A 148 -31.55 19.11 13.19
N ALA A 149 -30.40 19.54 13.72
CA ALA A 149 -30.10 20.91 14.13
C ALA A 149 -28.55 21.02 14.13
N ALA A 150 -27.91 21.64 13.14
CA ALA A 150 -27.77 23.09 12.95
C ALA A 150 -27.26 23.85 14.19
N ALA A 151 -26.16 24.57 13.96
CA ALA A 151 -25.62 25.72 14.69
C ALA A 151 -24.67 25.45 15.87
N GLY A 152 -23.49 26.08 15.80
CA GLY A 152 -22.63 26.28 16.95
C GLY A 152 -21.18 26.59 16.63
N ALA A 153 -20.92 27.69 15.93
CA ALA A 153 -19.59 28.31 15.88
C ALA A 153 -19.04 28.50 17.30
N ALA A 154 -17.79 28.09 17.55
CA ALA A 154 -17.07 28.46 18.75
C ALA A 154 -15.68 28.97 18.35
N SER A 155 -15.52 30.26 18.61
CA SER A 155 -14.42 31.13 18.25
C SER A 155 -13.09 30.72 18.87
N VAL A 156 -12.03 30.94 18.08
CA VAL A 156 -10.66 31.10 18.53
C VAL A 156 -10.58 32.38 19.38
N GLN A 157 -10.03 32.28 20.58
CA GLN A 157 -9.45 33.41 21.30
C GLN A 157 -8.03 33.04 21.77
N LEU A 158 -7.09 33.89 21.37
CA LEU A 158 -5.75 34.04 21.96
C LEU A 158 -5.85 34.52 23.42
#